data_AF-A0A350R2X6-F1
#
_entry.id   AF-A0A350R2X6-F1
#
_cell.length_a   1.000
_cell.length_b   1.000
_cell.length_c   1.000
_cell.angle_alpha   90.00
_cell.angle_beta   90.00
_cell.angle_gamma   90.00
#
_symmetry.space_group_name_H-M   'P 1'
#
loop_
_entity.id
_entity.type
_entity.pdbx_description
1 polymer ?
#
loop_
_entity_poly.entity_id
_entity_poly.type
_entity_poly.pdbx_seq_one_letter_code
_entity_poly.pdbx_strand_id
1 'polypeptide(L)' 'MLKYLFFDIECSNCFGRNPKMCEFGYVLTDENFKVIRSDSIPMSPGRKNHENRFDLTIYKRDPEFQ' A
#
# COMPACT_ATOMS: atom_id res chain seq x y z
N MET A 1 1.99 28.35 -2.99
CA MET A 1 1.80 27.52 -1.79
C MET A 1 2.26 26.12 -2.13
N LEU A 2 3.22 25.59 -1.37
CA LEU A 2 3.77 24.26 -1.60
C LEU A 2 2.86 23.21 -0.95
N LYS A 3 2.91 21.98 -1.46
CA LYS A 3 2.15 20.86 -0.88
C LYS A 3 3.04 19.65 -0.80
N TYR A 4 2.99 18.95 0.34
CA TYR A 4 3.67 17.67 0.52
C TYR A 4 2.65 16.55 0.51
N LEU A 5 2.97 15.47 -0.21
CA LEU A 5 2.19 14.24 -0.19
C LEU A 5 3.02 13.17 0.51
N PHE A 6 2.60 12.80 1.71
CA PHE A 6 3.07 11.60 2.39
C PHE A 6 2.12 10.47 1.99
N PHE A 7 2.67 9.32 1.63
CA PHE A 7 1.85 8.18 1.23
C PHE A 7 2.50 6.88 1.66
N ASP A 8 1.66 5.87 1.78
CA ASP A 8 2.05 4.49 2.03
C ASP A 8 1.21 3.56 1.14
N ILE A 9 1.76 2.39 0.82
CA ILE A 9 1.09 1.41 -0.02
C ILE A 9 1.13 0.04 0.64
N GLU A 10 -0.02 -0.61 0.67
CA GLU A 10 -0.10 -2.01 1.07
C GLU A 10 -0.25 -2.89 -0.15
N CYS A 11 0.46 -4.02 -0.15
CA CYS A 11 0.45 -4.97 -1.25
C CYS A 11 0.10 -6.36 -0.77
N SER A 12 -0.77 -7.04 -1.50
CA SER A 12 -1.12 -8.44 -1.23
C SER A 12 0.06 -9.39 -1.45
N ASN A 13 0.94 -9.09 -2.42
CA ASN A 13 2.18 -9.79 -2.70
C ASN A 13 3.09 -8.97 -3.62
N CYS A 14 4.31 -9.48 -3.84
CA CYS A 14 5.27 -9.01 -4.84
C CYS A 14 5.74 -10.14 -5.78
N PHE A 15 4.88 -11.11 -6.09
CA PHE A 15 5.20 -12.21 -7.00
C PHE A 15 5.65 -11.67 -8.37
N GLY A 16 6.69 -12.30 -8.92
CA GLY A 16 7.27 -11.86 -10.19
C GLY A 16 7.85 -10.45 -10.16
N ARG A 17 8.24 -9.93 -8.99
CA ARG A 17 8.73 -8.54 -8.81
C ARG A 17 7.71 -7.48 -9.22
N ASN A 18 6.43 -7.79 -9.11
CA ASN A 18 5.34 -6.91 -9.48
C ASN A 18 4.38 -6.76 -8.28
N PRO A 19 4.47 -5.66 -7.50
CA PRO A 19 3.62 -5.43 -6.35
C PRO A 19 2.14 -5.36 -6.71
N LYS A 20 1.30 -6.05 -5.95
CA LYS A 20 -0.16 -6.08 -6.13
C LYS A 20 -0.83 -5.27 -5.03
N MET A 21 -0.92 -3.96 -5.27
CA MET A 21 -1.50 -3.00 -4.32
C MET A 21 -2.92 -3.41 -3.92
N CYS A 22 -3.19 -3.38 -2.62
CA CYS A 22 -4.51 -3.57 -2.04
C CYS A 22 -4.98 -2.34 -1.25
N GLU A 23 -4.08 -1.41 -0.93
CA GLU A 23 -4.43 -0.12 -0.33
C GLU A 23 -3.45 0.99 -0.77
N PHE A 24 -3.96 2.21 -0.93
CA PHE A 24 -3.15 3.42 -1.05
C PHE A 24 -3.61 4.42 0.02
N GLY A 25 -2.74 4.66 1.01
CA GLY A 25 -2.95 5.64 2.07
C GLY A 25 -2.18 6.93 1.76
N TYR A 26 -2.77 8.10 2.04
CA TYR A 26 -2.05 9.37 1.90
C TYR A 26 -2.47 10.45 2.87
N VAL A 27 -1.54 11.39 3.10
CA VAL A 27 -1.73 12.65 3.81
C VAL A 27 -1.11 13.78 2.97
N LEU A 28 -1.97 14.69 2.50
CA LEU A 28 -1.59 15.92 1.83
C LEU A 28 -1.49 17.04 2.87
N THR A 29 -0.33 17.70 2.94
CA THR A 29 -0.10 18.84 3.84
C THR A 29 0.30 20.11 3.07
N ASP A 30 0.19 21.26 3.72
CA ASP A 30 0.88 22.49 3.29
C ASP A 30 2.36 22.48 3.70
N GLU A 31 3.09 23.56 3.43
CA GLU A 31 4.50 23.72 3.79
C GLU A 31 4.80 23.72 5.30
N ASN A 32 3.79 23.95 6.15
CA ASN A 32 3.92 23.92 7.61
C ASN A 32 3.49 22.57 8.19
N PHE A 33 3.36 21.54 7.34
CA PHE A 33 2.87 20.21 7.69
C PHE A 33 1.45 20.19 8.27
N LYS A 34 0.65 21.23 8.01
CA LYS A 34 -0.78 21.21 8.37
C LYS A 34 -1.51 20.32 7.37
N VAL A 35 -2.26 19.34 7.88
CA VAL A 35 -3.05 18.43 7.06
C VAL A 35 -4.14 19.20 6.31
N ILE A 36 -4.12 19.08 4.98
CA ILE A 36 -5.14 19.59 4.07
C ILE A 36 -6.19 18.50 3.81
N ARG A 37 -5.72 17.27 3.56
CA ARG A 37 -6.57 16.11 3.27
C ARG A 37 -5.80 14.83 3.57
N SER A 38 -6.50 13.80 4.01
CA SER A 38 -6.00 12.44 4.07
C SER A 38 -7.09 11.47 3.60
N ASP A 39 -6.67 10.29 3.16
CA ASP A 39 -7.57 9.19 2.81
C ASP A 39 -6.83 7.86 2.85
N SER A 40 -7.59 6.77 2.90
CA SER A 40 -7.11 5.41 2.66
C SER A 40 -8.05 4.74 1.66
N ILE A 41 -7.49 4.34 0.52
CA ILE A 41 -8.24 3.84 -0.62
C ILE A 41 -7.97 2.33 -0.74
N PRO A 42 -8.88 1.47 -0.25
CA PRO A 42 -8.79 0.05 -0.52
C PRO A 42 -9.08 -0.21 -2.00
N MET A 43 -8.34 -1.15 -2.58
CA MET A 43 -8.49 -1.53 -3.99
C MET A 43 -8.29 -3.02 -4.19
N SER A 44 -8.81 -3.53 -5.31
CA SER A 44 -8.57 -4.92 -5.68
C SER A 44 -7.12 -5.10 -6.15
N PRO A 45 -6.37 -6.12 -5.66
CA PRO A 45 -5.04 -6.45 -6.17
C PRO A 45 -5.06 -7.02 -7.61
N GLY A 46 -6.25 -7.18 -8.19
CA GLY A 46 -6.46 -7.53 -9.59
C GLY A 46 -7.53 -8.61 -9.79
N ARG A 47 -7.57 -9.20 -10.99
CA ARG A 47 -8.44 -10.33 -11.28
C ARG A 47 -8.07 -11.53 -10.40
N LYS A 48 -9.05 -12.24 -9.86
CA LYS A 48 -8.84 -13.46 -9.06
C LYS A 48 -8.04 -14.51 -9.84
N ASN A 49 -6.78 -14.67 -9.49
CA ASN A 49 -5.85 -15.68 -9.99
C ASN A 49 -4.72 -15.89 -8.97
N HIS A 50 -3.78 -16.80 -9.26
CA HIS A 50 -2.66 -17.09 -8.38
C HIS A 50 -1.72 -15.88 -8.16
N GLU A 51 -1.59 -15.01 -9.15
CA GLU A 51 -0.67 -13.87 -9.12
C GLU A 51 -1.18 -12.69 -8.28
N ASN A 52 -2.49 -12.59 -8.06
CA ASN A 52 -3.15 -11.48 -7.37
C ASN A 52 -3.73 -11.88 -6.00
N ARG A 53 -3.17 -12.92 -5.35
CA ARG A 53 -3.58 -13.39 -4.02
C ARG A 53 -2.67 -12.85 -2.93
N PHE A 54 -3.11 -12.88 -1.68
CA PHE A 54 -2.22 -12.62 -0.55
C PHE A 54 -1.13 -13.70 -0.42
N ASP A 55 0.11 -13.26 -0.17
CA ASP A 55 1.23 -14.16 0.09
C ASP A 55 1.19 -14.69 1.53
N LEU A 56 0.33 -15.67 1.76
CA LEU A 56 0.20 -16.34 3.06
C LEU A 56 1.47 -17.13 3.47
N THR A 57 2.46 -17.26 2.59
CA THR A 57 3.72 -17.95 2.91
C THR A 57 4.78 -17.03 3.47
N ILE A 58 4.52 -15.72 3.53
CA ILE A 58 5.46 -14.74 4.07
C ILE A 58 5.87 -15.06 5.51
N TYR A 59 4.92 -15.44 6.37
CA TYR A 59 5.17 -15.82 7.76
C TYR A 59 6.10 -17.04 7.94
N LYS A 60 6.27 -17.86 6.89
CA LYS A 60 7.24 -18.97 6.94
C LYS A 60 8.67 -18.51 6.66
N ARG A 61 8.83 -17.45 5.88
CA ARG A 61 10.14 -16.91 5.48
C ARG A 61 10.58 -15.75 6.38
N ASP A 62 9.60 -15.00 6.87
CA ASP A 62 9.75 -13.90 7.81
C ASP A 62 8.63 -14.02 8.87
N PRO A 63 8.90 -14.73 9.97
CA PRO A 63 7.93 -14.91 11.05
C PRO A 63 7.56 -13.61 11.79
N GLU A 64 8.35 -12.55 11.64
CA GLU A 64 8.11 -11.25 12.27
C GLU A 64 7.37 -10.27 11.33
N PHE A 65 7.02 -10.71 10.11
CA PHE A 65 6.25 -9.91 9.17
C PHE A 65 4.92 -9.47 9.80
N GLN A 66 4.77 -8.16 10.02
CA GLN A 66 3.55 -7.54 10.56
C GLN A 66 2.63 -7.10 9.43
#